data_AF-A0A2N0LTH1-F1
#
_entry.id   AF-A0A2N0LTH1-F1
#
_cell.length_a   1.000
_cell.length_b   1.000
_cell.length_c   1.000
_cell.angle_alpha   90.00
_cell.angle_beta   90.00
_cell.angle_gamma   90.00
#
_symmetry.space_group_name_H-M   'P 1'
#
loop_
_entity.id
_entity.type
_entity.pdbx_description
1 polymer ?
#
loop_
_entity_poly.entity_id
_entity_poly.type
_entity_poly.pdbx_seq_one_letter_code
_entity_poly.pdbx_strand_id
1 'polypeptide(L)' 'MAEEIQESTEQESCVICGEALDGVHQTSCQMCGGKFHQPWSQDSDVPQCGRIGSHEEALAIVFLCDDCFYGRRP' A
#
# COMPACT_ATOMS: atom_id res chain seq x y z
N MET A 1 -28.21 -22.96 -13.75
CA MET A 1 -28.08 -22.51 -12.34
C MET A 1 -26.99 -21.47 -12.39
N ALA A 2 -27.34 -20.19 -12.27
CA ALA A 2 -26.33 -19.12 -12.28
C ALA A 2 -25.73 -19.09 -10.88
N GLU A 3 -24.45 -19.44 -10.79
CA GLU A 3 -23.68 -19.30 -9.57
C GLU A 3 -23.40 -17.80 -9.41
N GLU A 4 -24.18 -17.15 -8.56
CA GLU A 4 -23.92 -15.78 -8.15
C GLU A 4 -22.66 -15.78 -7.29
N ILE A 5 -21.52 -15.46 -7.91
CA ILE A 5 -20.27 -15.23 -7.22
C ILE A 5 -20.49 -13.96 -6.37
N GLN A 6 -20.83 -14.15 -5.10
CA GLN A 6 -20.72 -13.09 -4.09
C GLN A 6 -19.23 -12.81 -3.92
N GLU A 7 -18.68 -11.95 -4.78
CA GLU A 7 -17.41 -11.27 -4.52
C GLU A 7 -17.64 -10.41 -3.27
N SER A 8 -17.33 -10.99 -2.12
CA SER A 8 -17.07 -10.22 -0.90
C SER A 8 -15.85 -9.35 -1.21
N THR A 9 -16.10 -8.13 -1.67
CA THR A 9 -15.08 -7.08 -1.77
C THR A 9 -14.69 -6.72 -0.33
N GLU A 10 -13.87 -7.55 0.29
CA GLU A 10 -13.21 -7.23 1.55
C GLU A 10 -12.30 -6.04 1.26
N GLN A 11 -12.84 -4.85 1.48
CA GLN A 11 -12.14 -3.60 1.24
C GLN A 11 -10.90 -3.60 2.12
N GLU A 12 -9.73 -3.68 1.49
CA GLU A 12 -8.46 -3.74 2.19
C GLU A 12 -8.22 -2.44 2.95
N SER A 13 -7.56 -2.53 4.10
CA SER A 13 -7.25 -1.38 4.95
C SER A 13 -5.76 -1.05 4.91
N CYS A 14 -5.46 0.23 5.02
CA CYS A 14 -4.09 0.73 5.09
C CYS A 14 -3.43 0.31 6.39
N VAL A 15 -2.25 -0.32 6.32
CA VAL A 15 -1.52 -0.78 7.52
C VAL A 15 -0.89 0.34 8.34
N ILE A 16 -1.01 1.60 7.91
CA ILE A 16 -0.45 2.77 8.61
C ILE A 16 -1.55 3.60 9.27
N CYS A 17 -2.59 4.01 8.53
CA CYS A 17 -3.68 4.81 9.10
C CYS A 17 -4.92 3.99 9.48
N GLY A 18 -5.04 2.74 9.03
CA GLY A 18 -6.21 1.88 9.26
C GLY A 18 -7.43 2.20 8.39
N GLU A 19 -7.38 3.27 7.58
CA GLU A 19 -8.49 3.64 6.69
C GLU A 19 -8.59 2.70 5.49
N ALA A 20 -9.79 2.65 4.91
CA ALA A 20 -10.05 1.88 3.70
C ALA A 20 -9.17 2.33 2.54
N LEU A 21 -8.72 1.36 1.76
CA LEU A 21 -8.05 1.61 0.49
C LEU A 21 -9.07 1.63 -0.64
N ASP A 22 -8.81 2.46 -1.65
CA ASP A 22 -9.71 2.71 -2.78
C ASP A 22 -9.49 1.73 -3.95
N GLY A 23 -8.52 0.81 -3.84
CA GLY A 23 -8.14 -0.13 -4.89
C GLY A 23 -7.24 0.47 -5.98
N VAL A 24 -7.03 1.78 -6.02
CA VAL A 24 -6.32 2.49 -7.09
C VAL A 24 -5.04 3.15 -6.57
N HIS A 25 -5.14 3.92 -5.50
CA HIS A 25 -4.03 4.68 -4.91
C HIS A 25 -3.42 3.89 -3.74
N GLN A 26 -3.04 2.65 -4.01
CA GLN A 26 -2.49 1.73 -3.02
C GLN A 26 -1.36 0.89 -3.60
N THR A 27 -0.46 0.45 -2.73
CA THR A 27 0.55 -0.56 -3.06
C THR A 27 0.88 -1.42 -1.84
N SER A 28 1.68 -2.46 -2.02
CA SER A 28 2.11 -3.37 -0.95
C SER A 28 3.53 -3.06 -0.50
N CYS A 29 3.76 -3.02 0.81
CA CYS A 29 5.10 -2.89 1.37
C CYS A 29 5.89 -4.17 1.15
N GLN A 30 7.06 -4.06 0.52
CA GLN A 30 7.92 -5.22 0.22
C GLN A 30 8.60 -5.84 1.44
N MET A 31 8.61 -5.15 2.59
CA MET A 31 9.17 -5.68 3.85
C MET A 31 8.13 -6.44 4.67
N CYS A 32 6.91 -5.93 4.78
CA CYS A 32 5.91 -6.49 5.69
C CYS A 32 4.68 -7.09 5.01
N GLY A 33 4.56 -6.95 3.69
CA GLY A 33 3.41 -7.43 2.90
C GLY A 33 2.14 -6.61 3.05
N GLY A 34 2.08 -5.66 3.99
CA GLY A 34 0.90 -4.83 4.25
C GLY A 34 0.65 -3.81 3.13
N LYS A 35 -0.64 -3.54 2.84
CA LYS A 35 -1.03 -2.51 1.87
C LYS A 35 -1.14 -1.12 2.50
N PHE A 36 -0.78 -0.09 1.75
CA PHE A 36 -0.81 1.29 2.22
C PHE A 36 -1.17 2.27 1.10
N HIS A 37 -1.64 3.47 1.47
CA HIS A 37 -1.98 4.53 0.52
C HIS A 37 -0.73 5.09 -0.16
N GLN A 38 -0.72 5.07 -1.49
CA GLN A 38 0.35 5.61 -2.31
C GLN A 38 -0.28 6.48 -3.41
N PRO A 39 -0.25 7.82 -3.28
CA PRO A 39 -0.66 8.70 -4.35
C PRO A 39 0.34 8.58 -5.50
N TRP A 40 -0.19 8.41 -6.72
CA TRP A 40 0.60 8.31 -7.96
C TRP A 40 0.85 9.68 -8.62
N SER A 41 0.15 10.71 -8.14
CA SER A 41 0.19 12.08 -8.64
C SER A 41 0.22 13.04 -7.47
N GLN A 42 0.86 14.21 -7.62
CA GLN A 42 0.89 15.26 -6.59
C GLN A 42 -0.49 15.87 -6.32
N ASP A 43 -1.39 15.89 -7.30
CA ASP A 43 -2.75 16.40 -7.18
C ASP A 43 -3.75 15.40 -6.57
N SER A 44 -3.29 14.26 -6.04
CA SER A 44 -4.18 13.30 -5.39
C SER A 44 -4.52 13.73 -3.97
N ASP A 45 -5.81 13.73 -3.61
CA ASP A 45 -6.28 13.92 -2.23
C ASP A 45 -6.02 12.70 -1.33
N VAL A 46 -5.48 11.61 -1.87
CA VAL A 46 -5.16 10.39 -1.11
C VAL A 46 -3.91 10.62 -0.26
N PRO A 47 -3.93 10.25 1.05
CA PRO A 47 -2.77 10.41 1.90
C PRO A 47 -1.58 9.58 1.40
N GLN A 48 -0.37 10.08 1.61
CA GLN A 48 0.84 9.30 1.39
C GLN A 48 1.24 8.59 2.69
N CYS A 49 1.00 7.28 2.77
CA CYS A 49 1.31 6.43 3.93
C CYS A 49 2.58 5.58 3.74
N GLY A 50 3.39 5.92 2.76
CA GLY A 50 4.65 5.23 2.51
C GLY A 50 5.53 5.98 1.53
N ARG A 51 6.61 5.30 1.13
CA ARG A 51 7.70 5.87 0.37
C ARG A 51 8.17 4.91 -0.70
N ILE A 52 8.56 5.51 -1.82
CA ILE A 52 9.23 4.85 -2.92
C ILE A 52 10.72 5.13 -2.75
N GLY A 53 11.51 4.09 -2.54
CA GLY A 53 12.97 4.16 -2.49
C GLY A 53 13.60 3.45 -3.68
N SER A 54 14.92 3.61 -3.83
CA SER A 54 15.73 2.82 -4.74
C SER A 54 16.70 1.96 -3.93
N HIS A 55 16.73 0.66 -4.21
CA HIS A 55 17.79 -0.21 -3.71
C HIS A 55 18.97 -0.15 -4.70
N GLU A 56 19.99 0.64 -4.37
CA GLU A 56 21.08 1.00 -5.30
C GLU A 56 21.83 -0.23 -5.82
N GLU A 57 22.05 -1.24 -4.97
CA GLU A 57 22.75 -2.47 -5.36
C GLU A 57 21.91 -3.43 -6.22
N ALA A 58 20.58 -3.41 -6.05
CA ALA A 58 19.66 -4.27 -6.78
C ALA A 58 19.07 -3.58 -8.03
N LEU A 59 19.38 -2.29 -8.24
CA LEU A 59 18.82 -1.45 -9.28
C LEU A 59 17.28 -1.54 -9.34
N ALA A 60 16.66 -1.66 -8.17
CA ALA A 60 15.23 -1.91 -8.04
C ALA A 60 14.55 -0.76 -7.30
N ILE A 61 13.33 -0.43 -7.72
CA ILE A 61 12.43 0.44 -6.97
C ILE A 61 11.79 -0.38 -5.86
N VAL A 62 11.79 0.17 -4.65
CA VAL A 62 11.18 -0.47 -3.48
C VAL A 62 10.05 0.35 -2.89
N PHE A 63 8.94 -0.31 -2.58
CA PHE A 63 7.78 0.28 -1.92
C PHE A 63 7.78 -0.09 -0.44
N LEU A 64 7.81 0.92 0.43
CA LEU A 64 7.88 0.74 1.88
C LEU A 64 6.79 1.57 2.55
N CYS A 65 6.02 0.96 3.45
CA CYS A 65 5.17 1.74 4.35
C CYS A 65 6.04 2.53 5.34
N ASP A 66 5.51 3.62 5.90
CA ASP A 66 6.30 4.49 6.78
C ASP A 66 6.91 3.74 7.98
N ASP A 67 6.18 2.81 8.59
CA ASP A 67 6.71 2.03 9.72
C ASP A 67 7.92 1.17 9.35
N CYS A 68 7.90 0.51 8.19
CA CYS A 68 9.04 -0.26 7.72
C CYS A 68 10.20 0.65 7.29
N PHE A 69 9.88 1.81 6.69
CA PHE A 69 10.89 2.79 6.30
C PHE A 69 11.62 3.40 7.50
N TYR A 70 10.89 3.75 8.57
CA TYR A 70 11.46 4.32 9.79
C TYR A 70 11.96 3.27 10.80
N GLY A 71 11.84 1.97 10.50
CA GLY A 71 12.24 0.90 11.41
C GLY A 71 11.42 0.86 12.71
N ARG A 72 10.13 1.21 12.63
CA ARG A 72 9.20 1.23 13.79
C ARG A 72 8.48 -0.08 14.02
N ARG A 73 8.52 -1.01 13.06
CA ARG A 73 8.02 -2.38 13.29
C ARG A 73 9.00 -3.19 14.15
N PRO A 74 8.50 -3.95 15.13
CA PRO A 74 9.31 -4.88 15.92
C PRO A 74 9.86 -6.04 15.08
#